data_AF-A0A9D4USW1-F1
#
_entry.id   AF-A0A9D4USW1-F1
#
_cell.length_a   1.000
_cell.length_b   1.000
_cell.length_c   1.000
_cell.angle_alpha   90.00
_cell.angle_beta   90.00
_cell.angle_gamma   90.00
#
_symmetry.space_group_name_H-M   'P 1'
#
loop_
_entity.id
_entity.type
_entity.pdbx_description
1 polymer ?
#
loop_
_entity_poly.entity_id
_entity_poly.type
_entity_poly.pdbx_seq_one_letter_code
_entity_poly.pdbx_strand_id
1 'polypeptide(L)'
;MDTWAAGSGSTSFSDESGRLREYRRVEPVYDAFVCPLTKTVMQDPVTLENGQTYERSAIERWFLECSANGRPPVCPMTQKELESTYSKPSIALRNTILEWTARNEAARLDNAKIYLTSEAPHDILDGLNDIQSLCLKNNINKLKARTSGLIPLIVDCLKREEKVRCSALATLRVLADDEDDNKEAIGETDAIRNCVKSLFRENLKEREEAVSLLQELSKSSHLCDKIVAINGAILMLVKTASSHSDNVITVQKADQILDNLESCDKSVHQMAENGRLHPLLRRLVE
;
A
#
# COMPACT_ATOMS: atom_id res chain seq x y z
N MET A 1 31.59 -39.32 54.27
CA MET A 1 32.95 -39.78 53.92
C MET A 1 33.09 -39.73 52.42
N ASP A 2 32.82 -38.56 51.81
CA ASP A 2 33.66 -37.34 51.76
C ASP A 2 34.78 -37.58 50.72
N THR A 3 34.93 -36.86 49.61
CA THR A 3 34.77 -35.42 49.36
C THR A 3 34.73 -35.18 47.84
N TRP A 4 33.77 -34.40 47.33
CA TRP A 4 33.92 -33.69 46.04
C TRP A 4 33.66 -32.20 46.29
N ALA A 5 34.69 -31.38 46.10
CA ALA A 5 34.62 -29.94 46.24
C ALA A 5 33.95 -29.34 45.00
N ALA A 6 32.73 -28.80 45.17
CA ALA A 6 32.07 -27.93 44.21
C ALA A 6 32.28 -26.48 44.64
N GLY A 7 33.16 -25.77 43.92
CA GLY A 7 33.30 -24.33 44.02
C GLY A 7 32.05 -23.65 43.47
N SER A 8 31.37 -22.89 44.32
CA SER A 8 30.17 -22.12 44.01
C SER A 8 30.57 -20.85 43.28
N GLY A 9 30.49 -20.87 41.95
CA GLY A 9 30.57 -19.66 41.13
C GLY A 9 29.22 -18.95 41.12
N SER A 10 29.08 -17.95 41.99
CA SER A 10 28.02 -16.95 41.91
C SER A 10 28.17 -16.17 40.60
N THR A 11 27.26 -16.36 39.66
CA THR A 11 27.01 -15.39 38.59
C THR A 11 25.54 -15.06 38.61
N SER A 12 25.26 -13.89 39.19
CA SER A 12 24.00 -13.16 39.08
C SER A 12 23.70 -12.91 37.61
N PHE A 13 22.81 -13.68 37.01
CA PHE A 13 22.28 -13.39 35.69
C PHE A 13 21.39 -12.15 35.84
N SER A 14 21.92 -11.03 35.34
CA SER A 14 21.25 -9.74 35.35
C SER A 14 20.10 -9.80 34.36
N ASP A 15 18.94 -9.41 34.85
CA ASP A 15 17.69 -9.31 34.12
C ASP A 15 17.77 -8.13 33.12
N GLU A 16 18.37 -8.34 31.94
CA GLU A 16 18.28 -7.39 30.82
C GLU A 16 17.04 -7.71 30.00
N SER A 17 15.90 -7.20 30.49
CA SER A 17 14.64 -7.10 29.76
C SER A 17 14.77 -6.14 28.56
N GLY A 18 15.43 -6.60 27.49
CA GLY A 18 15.27 -6.03 26.17
C GLY A 18 13.89 -6.42 25.63
N ARG A 19 12.97 -5.46 25.50
CA ARG A 19 11.72 -5.65 24.78
C ARG A 19 12.04 -6.01 23.32
N LEU A 20 12.19 -7.30 23.03
CA LEU A 20 12.17 -7.81 21.65
C LEU A 20 10.87 -7.28 21.03
N ARG A 21 10.98 -6.52 19.94
CA ARG A 21 9.80 -6.10 19.16
C ARG A 21 9.10 -7.38 18.70
N GLU A 22 8.05 -7.76 19.41
CA GLU A 22 7.38 -9.03 19.19
C GLU A 22 6.65 -8.95 17.85
N TYR A 23 7.14 -9.72 16.87
CA TYR A 23 6.47 -9.88 15.59
C TYR A 23 5.09 -10.48 15.83
N ARG A 24 4.06 -9.85 15.27
CA ARG A 24 2.73 -10.47 15.18
C ARG A 24 2.84 -11.72 14.34
N ARG A 25 2.43 -12.84 14.92
CA ARG A 25 2.40 -14.13 14.23
C ARG A 25 1.44 -14.05 13.04
N VAL A 26 1.97 -14.31 11.85
CA VAL A 26 1.18 -14.55 10.64
C VAL A 26 0.84 -16.03 10.59
N GLU A 27 -0.44 -16.37 10.49
CA GLU A 27 -0.89 -17.76 10.44
C GLU A 27 -0.56 -18.37 9.07
N PRO A 28 -0.07 -19.63 9.03
CA PRO A 28 0.20 -20.29 7.76
C PRO A 28 -1.08 -20.51 6.97
N VAL A 29 -0.94 -20.71 5.66
CA VAL A 29 -2.05 -21.14 4.79
C VAL A 29 -2.44 -22.55 5.18
N TYR A 30 -3.74 -22.79 5.40
CA TYR A 30 -4.27 -24.12 5.67
C TYR A 30 -4.66 -24.81 4.35
N ASP A 31 -4.34 -26.10 4.22
CA ASP A 31 -4.68 -26.89 3.02
C ASP A 31 -6.17 -26.87 2.71
N ALA A 32 -7.02 -26.82 3.74
CA ALA A 32 -8.47 -26.72 3.60
C ALA A 32 -8.94 -25.43 2.90
N PHE A 33 -8.10 -24.39 2.84
CA PHE A 33 -8.42 -23.13 2.18
C PHE A 33 -7.99 -23.11 0.71
N VAL A 34 -7.16 -24.05 0.30
CA VAL A 34 -6.56 -24.08 -1.04
C VAL A 34 -7.45 -24.84 -2.00
N CYS A 35 -7.82 -24.21 -3.11
CA CYS A 35 -8.56 -24.85 -4.18
C CYS A 35 -7.68 -25.93 -4.84
N PRO A 36 -8.16 -27.18 -4.97
CA PRO A 36 -7.39 -28.23 -5.61
C PRO A 36 -7.11 -28.00 -7.10
N LEU A 37 -7.93 -27.20 -7.78
CA LEU A 37 -7.76 -26.84 -9.19
C LEU A 37 -6.78 -25.68 -9.39
N THR A 38 -7.00 -24.55 -8.72
CA THR A 38 -6.20 -23.34 -8.95
C THR A 38 -4.89 -23.34 -8.15
N LYS A 39 -4.78 -24.17 -7.11
CA LYS A 39 -3.67 -24.18 -6.14
C LYS A 39 -3.50 -22.85 -5.41
N THR A 40 -4.58 -22.07 -5.31
CA THR A 40 -4.63 -20.79 -4.58
C THR A 40 -5.69 -20.83 -3.49
N VAL A 41 -5.59 -19.94 -2.50
CA VAL A 41 -6.63 -19.75 -1.48
C VAL A 41 -7.95 -19.38 -2.17
N MET A 42 -9.03 -20.08 -1.81
CA MET A 42 -10.38 -19.87 -2.34
C MET A 42 -10.93 -18.52 -1.92
N GLN A 43 -11.55 -17.79 -2.84
CA GLN A 43 -12.30 -16.56 -2.56
C GLN A 43 -13.80 -16.87 -2.47
N ASP A 44 -14.31 -17.73 -3.36
CA ASP A 44 -15.70 -18.18 -3.35
C ASP A 44 -15.78 -19.71 -3.36
N PRO A 45 -15.59 -20.35 -2.19
CA PRO A 45 -15.58 -21.80 -2.08
C PRO A 45 -16.97 -22.40 -2.33
N VAL A 46 -17.05 -23.37 -3.24
CA VAL A 46 -18.24 -24.17 -3.54
C VAL A 46 -17.96 -25.65 -3.40
N THR A 47 -18.89 -26.37 -2.79
CA THR A 47 -18.77 -27.79 -2.49
C THR A 47 -19.63 -28.60 -3.45
N LEU A 48 -19.03 -29.62 -4.06
CA LEU A 48 -19.72 -30.60 -4.89
C LEU A 48 -20.44 -31.65 -4.04
N GLU A 49 -21.29 -32.46 -4.66
CA GLU A 49 -22.01 -33.56 -4.00
C GLU A 49 -21.10 -34.58 -3.31
N ASN A 50 -19.87 -34.74 -3.80
CA ASN A 50 -18.85 -35.61 -3.22
C ASN A 50 -18.13 -35.01 -1.99
N GLY A 51 -18.51 -33.80 -1.55
CA GLY A 51 -17.94 -33.10 -0.40
C GLY A 51 -16.64 -32.32 -0.68
N GLN A 52 -16.09 -32.39 -1.89
CA GLN A 52 -14.89 -31.62 -2.25
C GLN A 52 -15.24 -30.17 -2.56
N THR A 53 -14.39 -29.26 -2.11
CA THR A 53 -14.60 -27.81 -2.24
C THR A 53 -13.59 -27.20 -3.20
N TYR A 54 -14.08 -26.32 -4.06
CA TYR A 54 -13.31 -25.66 -5.11
C TYR A 54 -13.63 -24.18 -5.14
N GLU A 55 -12.73 -23.40 -5.75
CA GLU A 55 -13.05 -22.05 -6.19
C GLU A 55 -14.16 -22.12 -7.26
N ARG A 56 -15.26 -21.36 -7.09
CA ARG A 56 -16.42 -21.38 -8.00
C ARG A 56 -16.02 -21.21 -9.45
N SER A 57 -15.28 -20.15 -9.74
CA SER A 57 -14.88 -19.83 -11.12
C SER A 57 -14.01 -20.91 -11.76
N ALA A 58 -13.28 -21.69 -10.96
CA ALA A 58 -12.44 -22.78 -11.45
C ALA A 58 -13.26 -24.02 -11.80
N ILE A 59 -14.19 -24.40 -10.92
CA ILE A 59 -15.01 -25.60 -11.15
C ILE A 59 -16.07 -25.38 -12.23
N GLU A 60 -16.63 -24.18 -12.34
CA GLU A 60 -17.55 -23.84 -13.42
C GLU A 60 -16.85 -23.90 -14.79
N ARG A 61 -15.62 -23.38 -14.89
CA ARG A 61 -14.81 -23.48 -16.11
C ARG A 61 -14.50 -24.94 -16.46
N TRP A 62 -14.14 -25.75 -15.47
CA TRP A 62 -13.91 -27.18 -15.67
C TRP A 62 -15.12 -27.90 -16.26
N PHE A 63 -16.33 -27.62 -15.76
CA PHE A 63 -17.56 -28.20 -16.29
C PHE A 63 -17.88 -27.72 -17.71
N LEU A 64 -17.64 -26.44 -18.02
CA LEU A 64 -17.77 -25.91 -19.38
C LEU A 64 -16.81 -26.61 -20.36
N GLU A 65 -15.57 -26.85 -19.94
CA GLU A 65 -14.58 -27.59 -20.75
C GLU A 65 -14.97 -29.05 -20.95
N CYS A 66 -15.54 -29.72 -19.95
CA CYS A 66 -16.07 -31.08 -20.11
C CYS A 66 -17.18 -31.11 -21.16
N SER A 67 -18.16 -30.21 -21.05
CA SER A 67 -19.28 -30.11 -21.99
C SER A 67 -18.83 -29.78 -23.41
N ALA A 68 -17.87 -28.86 -23.58
CA ALA A 68 -17.33 -28.49 -24.88
C ALA A 68 -16.61 -29.66 -25.57
N ASN A 69 -16.01 -30.57 -24.80
CA ASN A 69 -15.33 -31.77 -25.28
C ASN A 69 -16.27 -32.99 -25.40
N GLY A 70 -17.58 -32.82 -25.21
CA GLY A 70 -18.56 -33.91 -25.27
C GLY A 70 -18.42 -34.95 -24.14
N ARG A 71 -17.79 -34.57 -23.02
CA ARG A 71 -17.57 -35.44 -21.87
C ARG A 71 -18.63 -35.18 -20.79
N PRO A 72 -19.06 -36.21 -20.05
CA PRO A 72 -19.92 -36.01 -18.87
C PRO A 72 -19.17 -35.19 -17.81
N PRO A 73 -19.91 -34.51 -16.90
CA PRO A 73 -19.29 -33.78 -15.80
C PRO A 73 -18.60 -34.77 -14.87
N VAL A 74 -17.28 -34.62 -14.70
CA VAL A 74 -16.49 -35.46 -13.79
C VAL A 74 -15.86 -34.60 -12.70
N CYS A 75 -15.65 -35.18 -11.52
CA CYS A 75 -14.85 -34.55 -10.49
C CYS A 75 -13.38 -34.41 -10.94
N PRO A 76 -12.76 -33.21 -10.87
CA PRO A 76 -11.38 -33.03 -11.31
C PRO A 76 -10.36 -33.89 -10.55
N MET A 77 -10.61 -34.17 -9.27
CA MET A 77 -9.65 -34.88 -8.41
C MET A 77 -9.82 -36.40 -8.48
N THR A 78 -11.06 -36.89 -8.55
CA THR A 78 -11.34 -38.34 -8.52
C THR A 78 -11.62 -38.93 -9.89
N GLN A 79 -11.84 -38.08 -10.91
CA GLN A 79 -12.23 -38.47 -12.27
C GLN A 79 -13.51 -39.32 -12.32
N LYS A 80 -14.32 -39.28 -11.25
CA LYS A 80 -15.62 -39.94 -11.19
C LYS A 80 -16.69 -39.03 -11.79
N GLU A 81 -17.59 -39.62 -12.56
CA GLU A 81 -18.78 -38.96 -13.08
C GLU A 81 -19.66 -38.43 -11.95
N LEU A 82 -20.17 -37.22 -12.13
CA LEU A 82 -21.05 -36.51 -11.21
C LEU A 82 -22.47 -36.56 -11.74
N GLU A 83 -23.45 -36.65 -10.83
CA GLU A 83 -24.87 -36.64 -11.20
C GLU A 83 -25.32 -35.24 -11.63
N SER A 84 -24.62 -34.20 -11.14
CA SER A 84 -24.95 -32.81 -11.39
C SER A 84 -23.70 -31.91 -11.44
N THR A 85 -23.78 -30.82 -12.21
CA THR A 85 -22.84 -29.70 -12.17
C THR A 85 -23.18 -28.68 -11.07
N TYR A 86 -24.26 -28.92 -10.32
CA TYR A 86 -24.68 -28.05 -9.22
C TYR A 86 -23.65 -28.08 -8.08
N SER A 87 -23.20 -26.89 -7.68
CA SER A 87 -22.26 -26.70 -6.58
C SER A 87 -22.90 -25.84 -5.49
N LYS A 88 -22.78 -26.28 -4.23
CA LYS A 88 -23.34 -25.58 -3.07
C LYS A 88 -22.33 -24.57 -2.53
N PRO A 89 -22.66 -23.29 -2.36
CA PRO A 89 -21.78 -22.32 -1.70
C PRO A 89 -21.41 -22.78 -0.28
N SER A 90 -20.12 -22.84 0.03
CA SER A 90 -19.62 -23.15 1.37
C SER A 90 -19.45 -21.86 2.17
N ILE A 91 -20.57 -21.34 2.68
CA ILE A 91 -20.58 -20.04 3.39
C ILE A 91 -19.70 -20.06 4.63
N ALA A 92 -19.72 -21.14 5.40
CA ALA A 92 -18.88 -21.28 6.59
C ALA A 92 -17.39 -21.20 6.24
N LEU A 93 -16.94 -21.96 5.23
CA LEU A 93 -15.54 -21.94 4.80
C LEU A 93 -15.14 -20.57 4.27
N ARG A 94 -16.02 -19.94 3.47
CA ARG A 94 -15.78 -18.58 2.96
C ARG A 94 -15.54 -17.59 4.10
N ASN A 95 -16.40 -17.60 5.11
CA ASN A 95 -16.27 -16.70 6.26
C ASN A 95 -14.98 -16.97 7.05
N THR A 96 -14.63 -18.24 7.29
CA THR A 96 -13.38 -18.59 7.97
C THR A 96 -12.14 -18.12 7.19
N ILE A 97 -12.13 -18.27 5.86
CA ILE A 97 -11.03 -17.78 5.01
C ILE A 97 -10.91 -16.25 5.07
N LEU A 98 -12.05 -15.54 5.03
CA LEU A 98 -12.08 -14.08 5.12
C LEU A 98 -11.54 -13.58 6.46
N GLU A 99 -11.96 -14.19 7.57
CA GLU A 99 -11.46 -13.85 8.91
C GLU A 99 -9.97 -14.14 9.07
N TRP A 100 -9.49 -15.28 8.57
CA TRP A 100 -8.07 -15.62 8.56
C TRP A 100 -7.26 -14.62 7.72
N THR A 101 -7.75 -14.26 6.54
CA THR A 101 -7.10 -13.28 5.66
C THR A 101 -7.04 -11.92 6.36
N ALA A 102 -8.15 -11.45 6.93
CA ALA A 102 -8.20 -10.16 7.62
C ALA A 102 -7.24 -10.08 8.83
N ARG A 103 -7.08 -11.18 9.58
CA ARG A 103 -6.11 -11.28 10.69
C ARG A 103 -4.68 -11.26 10.20
N ASN A 104 -4.37 -12.02 9.15
CA ASN A 104 -3.03 -12.05 8.57
C ASN A 104 -2.62 -10.73 7.93
N GLU A 105 -3.53 -10.05 7.25
CA GLU A 105 -3.27 -8.72 6.69
C GLU A 105 -3.02 -7.70 7.80
N ALA A 106 -3.79 -7.73 8.89
CA ALA A 106 -3.55 -6.89 10.05
C ALA A 106 -2.19 -7.18 10.73
N ALA A 107 -1.84 -8.46 10.89
CA ALA A 107 -0.56 -8.88 11.45
C ALA A 107 0.62 -8.40 10.57
N ARG A 108 0.50 -8.48 9.25
CA ARG A 108 1.52 -7.97 8.32
C ARG A 108 1.67 -6.44 8.40
N LEU A 109 0.57 -5.68 8.47
CA LEU A 109 0.64 -4.23 8.68
C LEU A 109 1.30 -3.87 10.02
N ASP A 110 1.04 -4.62 11.08
CA ASP A 110 1.70 -4.40 12.37
C ASP A 110 3.19 -4.74 12.30
N ASN A 111 3.58 -5.82 11.63
CA ASN A 111 4.98 -6.18 11.41
C ASN A 111 5.72 -5.16 10.55
N ALA A 112 5.03 -4.51 9.59
CA ALA A 112 5.58 -3.42 8.79
C ALA A 112 6.22 -2.31 9.65
N LYS A 113 5.70 -2.04 10.85
CA LYS A 113 6.30 -1.05 11.78
C LYS A 113 7.74 -1.40 12.17
N ILE A 114 8.02 -2.69 12.34
CA ILE A 114 9.35 -3.19 12.71
C ILE A 114 10.30 -2.97 11.54
N TYR A 115 9.87 -3.35 10.34
CA TYR A 115 10.64 -3.18 9.10
C TYR A 115 10.95 -1.70 8.79
N LEU A 116 9.96 -0.80 8.89
CA LEU A 116 10.13 0.63 8.60
C LEU A 116 11.10 1.35 9.54
N THR A 117 11.31 0.78 10.73
CA THR A 117 12.22 1.33 11.75
C THR A 117 13.55 0.60 11.81
N SER A 118 13.80 -0.34 10.88
CA SER A 118 15.12 -0.95 10.70
C SER A 118 16.14 0.08 10.19
N GLU A 119 17.42 -0.18 10.47
CA GLU A 119 18.52 0.57 9.86
C GLU A 119 18.85 0.06 8.46
N ALA A 120 18.49 -1.19 8.16
CA ALA A 120 18.81 -1.83 6.90
C ALA A 120 17.82 -1.41 5.80
N PRO A 121 18.28 -0.86 4.67
CA PRO A 121 17.38 -0.39 3.62
C PRO A 121 16.50 -1.49 3.00
N HIS A 122 16.98 -2.73 2.93
CA HIS A 122 16.22 -3.85 2.37
C HIS A 122 15.00 -4.18 3.23
N ASP A 123 15.15 -4.23 4.55
CA ASP A 123 14.03 -4.42 5.48
C ASP A 123 12.96 -3.34 5.29
N ILE A 124 13.38 -2.07 5.23
CA ILE A 124 12.46 -0.95 5.03
C ILE A 124 11.71 -1.11 3.71
N LEU A 125 12.40 -1.47 2.63
CA LEU A 125 11.79 -1.68 1.31
C LEU A 125 10.79 -2.84 1.34
N ASP A 126 11.10 -3.94 2.02
CA ASP A 126 10.18 -5.07 2.18
C ASP A 126 8.91 -4.64 2.95
N GLY A 127 9.08 -3.88 4.03
CA GLY A 127 7.96 -3.30 4.77
C GLY A 127 7.08 -2.37 3.93
N LEU A 128 7.69 -1.49 3.12
CA LEU A 128 6.97 -0.59 2.22
C LEU A 128 6.22 -1.37 1.11
N ASN A 129 6.86 -2.37 0.51
CA ASN A 129 6.23 -3.22 -0.50
C ASN A 129 5.05 -4.01 0.07
N ASP A 130 5.19 -4.53 1.29
CA ASP A 130 4.11 -5.22 2.00
C ASP A 130 2.91 -4.30 2.21
N ILE A 131 3.14 -3.07 2.70
CA ILE A 131 2.07 -2.07 2.89
C ILE A 131 1.38 -1.75 1.56
N GLN A 132 2.14 -1.50 0.50
CA GLN A 132 1.58 -1.23 -0.83
C GLN A 132 0.71 -2.39 -1.31
N SER A 133 1.22 -3.62 -1.22
CA SER A 133 0.51 -4.82 -1.67
C SER A 133 -0.81 -5.02 -0.92
N LEU A 134 -0.87 -4.67 0.36
CA LEU A 134 -2.07 -4.82 1.19
C LEU A 134 -3.08 -3.68 0.92
N CYS A 135 -2.60 -2.46 0.77
CA CYS A 135 -3.44 -1.28 0.54
C CYS A 135 -4.05 -1.25 -0.87
N LEU A 136 -3.39 -1.86 -1.86
CA LEU A 136 -3.95 -2.03 -3.22
C LEU A 136 -5.08 -3.06 -3.28
N LYS A 137 -5.20 -3.96 -2.30
CA LYS A 137 -6.27 -4.97 -2.31
C LYS A 137 -7.63 -4.41 -1.91
N ASN A 138 -7.67 -3.51 -0.93
CA ASN A 138 -8.89 -2.91 -0.42
C ASN A 138 -8.62 -1.68 0.45
N ASN A 139 -9.62 -0.81 0.56
CA ASN A 139 -9.54 0.42 1.35
C ASN A 139 -9.54 0.17 2.86
N ILE A 140 -10.03 -0.99 3.32
CA ILE A 140 -9.96 -1.38 4.74
C ILE A 140 -8.49 -1.44 5.20
N ASN A 141 -7.59 -1.92 4.35
CA ASN A 141 -6.15 -1.95 4.65
C ASN A 141 -5.53 -0.55 4.64
N LYS A 142 -5.99 0.37 3.77
CA LYS A 142 -5.60 1.78 3.80
C LYS A 142 -6.01 2.43 5.14
N LEU A 143 -7.25 2.22 5.57
CA LEU A 143 -7.76 2.67 6.87
C LEU A 143 -6.93 2.11 8.03
N LYS A 144 -6.69 0.79 8.04
CA LYS A 144 -5.88 0.11 9.07
C LYS A 144 -4.46 0.68 9.12
N ALA A 145 -3.85 0.94 7.97
CA ALA A 145 -2.50 1.50 7.91
C ALA A 145 -2.43 2.89 8.57
N ARG A 146 -3.42 3.76 8.32
CA ARG A 146 -3.56 5.04 9.02
C ARG A 146 -3.74 4.85 10.51
N THR A 147 -4.75 4.09 10.95
CA THR A 147 -5.08 3.93 12.38
C THR A 147 -3.97 3.24 13.18
N SER A 148 -3.15 2.44 12.52
CA SER A 148 -1.99 1.77 13.11
C SER A 148 -0.75 2.66 13.24
N GLY A 149 -0.80 3.91 12.78
CA GLY A 149 0.32 4.86 12.86
C GLY A 149 1.43 4.60 11.85
N LEU A 150 1.14 3.95 10.70
CA LEU A 150 2.16 3.71 9.67
C LEU A 150 2.52 4.99 8.90
N ILE A 151 1.59 5.93 8.71
CA ILE A 151 1.84 7.15 7.92
C ILE A 151 3.07 7.93 8.43
N PRO A 152 3.19 8.28 9.73
CA PRO A 152 4.38 8.96 10.24
C PRO A 152 5.69 8.18 10.01
N LEU A 153 5.66 6.85 10.17
CA LEU A 153 6.83 6.00 9.95
C LEU A 153 7.27 6.00 8.48
N ILE A 154 6.32 5.92 7.55
CA ILE A 154 6.61 5.99 6.11
C ILE A 154 7.17 7.38 5.74
N VAL A 155 6.65 8.45 6.36
CA VAL A 155 7.17 9.81 6.16
C VAL A 155 8.60 9.95 6.67
N ASP A 156 8.95 9.30 7.79
CA ASP A 156 10.34 9.25 8.26
C ASP A 156 11.28 8.53 7.28
N CYS A 157 10.77 7.55 6.52
CA CYS A 157 11.54 6.91 5.45
C CYS A 157 11.92 7.88 4.32
N LEU A 158 11.22 9.02 4.14
CA LEU A 158 11.60 10.07 3.18
C LEU A 158 12.92 10.76 3.52
N LYS A 159 13.47 10.55 4.72
CA LYS A 159 14.78 11.06 5.14
C LYS A 159 15.93 10.11 4.78
N ARG A 160 15.62 8.90 4.30
CA ARG A 160 16.60 7.84 4.01
C ARG A 160 17.21 8.00 2.61
N GLU A 161 17.91 6.96 2.15
CA GLU A 161 18.51 6.91 0.83
C GLU A 161 17.47 6.89 -0.30
N GLU A 162 17.93 7.21 -1.51
CA GLU A 162 17.10 7.45 -2.69
C GLU A 162 16.07 6.35 -2.98
N LYS A 163 16.47 5.07 -2.95
CA LYS A 163 15.55 3.94 -3.23
C LYS A 163 14.42 3.85 -2.21
N VAL A 164 14.75 4.01 -0.94
CA VAL A 164 13.78 4.01 0.16
C VAL A 164 12.85 5.22 0.04
N ARG A 165 13.37 6.42 -0.28
CA ARG A 165 12.55 7.60 -0.50
C ARG A 165 11.54 7.41 -1.64
N CYS A 166 11.99 6.88 -2.78
CA CYS A 166 11.11 6.60 -3.92
C CYS A 166 9.96 5.66 -3.52
N SER A 167 10.30 4.56 -2.84
CA SER A 167 9.30 3.59 -2.38
C SER A 167 8.34 4.17 -1.34
N ALA A 168 8.84 5.01 -0.43
CA ALA A 168 8.03 5.70 0.56
C ALA A 168 7.04 6.70 -0.07
N LEU A 169 7.48 7.48 -1.07
CA LEU A 169 6.60 8.37 -1.85
C LEU A 169 5.50 7.58 -2.56
N ALA A 170 5.85 6.47 -3.21
CA ALA A 170 4.88 5.59 -3.86
C ALA A 170 3.89 4.98 -2.87
N THR A 171 4.36 4.57 -1.67
CA THR A 171 3.51 4.02 -0.60
C THR A 171 2.53 5.05 -0.07
N LEU A 172 2.99 6.29 0.16
CA LEU A 172 2.12 7.40 0.59
C LEU A 172 1.08 7.73 -0.48
N ARG A 173 1.44 7.67 -1.77
CA ARG A 173 0.48 7.86 -2.86
C ARG A 173 -0.62 6.79 -2.83
N VAL A 174 -0.25 5.52 -2.67
CA VAL A 174 -1.23 4.41 -2.54
C VAL A 174 -2.15 4.60 -1.34
N LEU A 175 -1.63 5.11 -0.22
CA LEU A 175 -2.46 5.39 0.95
C LEU A 175 -3.40 6.58 0.76
N ALA A 176 -2.96 7.61 0.02
CA ALA A 176 -3.73 8.82 -0.27
C ALA A 176 -4.85 8.59 -1.32
N ASP A 177 -4.60 7.71 -2.28
CA ASP A 177 -5.49 7.41 -3.41
C ASP A 177 -6.92 7.09 -2.94
N ASP A 178 -7.88 7.90 -3.40
CA ASP A 178 -9.32 7.82 -3.07
C ASP A 178 -9.68 7.77 -1.56
N GLU A 179 -8.78 8.22 -0.68
CA GLU A 179 -8.99 8.21 0.78
C GLU A 179 -8.66 9.59 1.39
N ASP A 180 -9.66 10.49 1.44
CA ASP A 180 -9.48 11.87 1.93
C ASP A 180 -8.98 11.93 3.38
N ASP A 181 -9.50 11.04 4.20
CA ASP A 181 -9.13 10.76 5.58
C ASP A 181 -7.63 10.41 5.75
N ASN A 182 -7.04 9.76 4.75
CA ASN A 182 -5.60 9.47 4.70
C ASN A 182 -4.81 10.65 4.13
N LYS A 183 -5.35 11.37 3.14
CA LYS A 183 -4.73 12.60 2.62
C LYS A 183 -4.53 13.61 3.73
N GLU A 184 -5.54 13.83 4.57
CA GLU A 184 -5.46 14.72 5.73
C GLU A 184 -4.35 14.29 6.70
N ALA A 185 -4.35 13.01 7.10
CA ALA A 185 -3.32 12.47 7.99
C ALA A 185 -1.90 12.59 7.39
N ILE A 186 -1.74 12.40 6.08
CA ILE A 186 -0.45 12.62 5.39
C ILE A 186 -0.07 14.11 5.45
N GLY A 187 -1.02 15.01 5.18
CA GLY A 187 -0.82 16.45 5.20
C GLY A 187 -0.59 17.06 6.59
N GLU A 188 -0.87 16.34 7.67
CA GLU A 188 -0.50 16.73 9.05
C GLU A 188 0.97 16.43 9.38
N THR A 189 1.64 15.63 8.56
CA THR A 189 3.07 15.33 8.70
C THR A 189 3.96 16.24 7.84
N ASP A 190 5.28 16.05 7.91
CA ASP A 190 6.24 16.70 7.00
C ASP A 190 6.24 16.11 5.57
N ALA A 191 5.27 15.27 5.18
CA ALA A 191 5.22 14.64 3.87
C ALA A 191 5.28 15.66 2.73
N ILE A 192 4.45 16.71 2.77
CA ILE A 192 4.38 17.74 1.71
C ILE A 192 5.73 18.44 1.56
N ARG A 193 6.35 18.84 2.68
CA ARG A 193 7.68 19.46 2.70
C ARG A 193 8.74 18.55 2.07
N ASN A 194 8.72 17.26 2.41
CA ASN A 194 9.66 16.29 1.84
C ASN A 194 9.39 16.02 0.36
N CYS A 195 8.14 15.97 -0.09
CA CYS A 195 7.80 15.85 -1.51
C CYS A 195 8.37 17.03 -2.31
N VAL A 196 8.14 18.26 -1.84
CA VAL A 196 8.69 19.46 -2.48
C VAL A 196 10.22 19.40 -2.52
N LYS A 197 10.88 18.97 -1.43
CA LYS A 197 12.33 18.75 -1.41
C LYS A 197 12.79 17.71 -2.43
N SER A 198 12.02 16.65 -2.65
CA SER A 198 12.29 15.63 -3.68
C SER A 198 12.15 16.18 -5.10
N LEU A 199 11.31 17.20 -5.35
CA LEU A 199 11.24 17.87 -6.65
C LEU A 199 12.56 18.53 -7.07
N PHE A 200 13.37 18.99 -6.11
CA PHE A 200 14.68 19.60 -6.37
C PHE A 200 15.79 18.57 -6.61
N ARG A 201 15.52 17.26 -6.50
CA ARG A 201 16.53 16.21 -6.69
C ARG A 201 16.72 15.88 -8.17
N GLU A 202 17.92 15.46 -8.54
CA GLU A 202 18.25 15.12 -9.93
C GLU A 202 17.53 13.84 -10.39
N ASN A 203 17.31 12.90 -9.46
CA ASN A 203 16.67 11.62 -9.76
C ASN A 203 15.25 11.80 -10.32
N LEU A 204 15.08 11.40 -11.58
CA LEU A 204 13.80 11.50 -12.29
C LEU A 204 12.70 10.71 -11.60
N LYS A 205 12.95 9.44 -11.25
CA LYS A 205 11.95 8.58 -10.60
C LYS A 205 11.48 9.15 -9.27
N GLU A 206 12.40 9.69 -8.45
CA GLU A 206 12.04 10.34 -7.19
C GLU A 206 11.14 11.57 -7.43
N ARG A 207 11.45 12.38 -8.44
CA ARG A 207 10.63 13.53 -8.84
C ARG A 207 9.25 13.10 -9.33
N GLU A 208 9.16 12.09 -10.17
CA GLU A 208 7.89 11.57 -10.70
C GLU A 208 6.95 11.07 -9.58
N GLU A 209 7.51 10.36 -8.59
CA GLU A 209 6.73 9.90 -7.44
C GLU A 209 6.32 11.06 -6.52
N ALA A 210 7.19 12.04 -6.32
CA ALA A 210 6.86 13.24 -5.55
C ALA A 210 5.75 14.07 -6.21
N VAL A 211 5.81 14.29 -7.53
CA VAL A 211 4.75 14.96 -8.29
C VAL A 211 3.45 14.15 -8.22
N SER A 212 3.52 12.83 -8.36
CA SER A 212 2.33 11.99 -8.31
C SER A 212 1.64 12.03 -6.94
N LEU A 213 2.41 12.02 -5.85
CA LEU A 213 1.85 12.19 -4.50
C LEU A 213 1.28 13.58 -4.29
N LEU A 214 1.99 14.64 -4.70
CA LEU A 214 1.47 16.02 -4.60
C LEU A 214 0.19 16.21 -5.42
N GLN A 215 0.08 15.57 -6.58
CA GLN A 215 -1.14 15.60 -7.39
C GLN A 215 -2.32 14.97 -6.66
N GLU A 216 -2.13 13.83 -6.00
CA GLU A 216 -3.19 13.21 -5.19
C GLU A 216 -3.60 14.09 -4.00
N LEU A 217 -2.63 14.65 -3.28
CA LEU A 217 -2.88 15.53 -2.14
C LEU A 217 -3.55 16.84 -2.56
N SER A 218 -3.21 17.39 -3.73
CA SER A 218 -3.79 18.63 -4.26
C SER A 218 -5.28 18.51 -4.62
N LYS A 219 -5.85 17.30 -4.67
CA LYS A 219 -7.31 17.13 -4.80
C LYS A 219 -8.06 17.61 -3.55
N SER A 220 -7.38 17.74 -2.41
CA SER A 220 -7.94 18.30 -1.18
C SER A 220 -7.65 19.80 -1.08
N SER A 221 -8.69 20.62 -1.01
CA SER A 221 -8.59 22.08 -0.91
C SER A 221 -7.76 22.55 0.30
N HIS A 222 -7.92 21.91 1.46
CA HIS A 222 -7.14 22.22 2.66
C HIS A 222 -5.64 21.94 2.49
N LEU A 223 -5.28 20.91 1.72
CA LEU A 223 -3.88 20.58 1.46
C LEU A 223 -3.27 21.48 0.40
N CYS A 224 -4.06 22.06 -0.50
CA CYS A 224 -3.59 23.08 -1.45
C CYS A 224 -2.92 24.24 -0.72
N ASP A 225 -3.54 24.77 0.33
CA ASP A 225 -2.97 25.87 1.13
C ASP A 225 -1.63 25.47 1.77
N LYS A 226 -1.53 24.23 2.26
CA LYS A 226 -0.28 23.67 2.81
C LYS A 226 0.80 23.54 1.74
N ILE A 227 0.46 23.12 0.52
CA ILE A 227 1.40 23.02 -0.61
C ILE A 227 1.91 24.42 -0.98
N VAL A 228 1.00 25.40 -1.12
CA VAL A 228 1.32 26.80 -1.46
C VAL A 228 2.21 27.46 -0.38
N ALA A 229 2.03 27.08 0.88
CA ALA A 229 2.85 27.59 1.98
C ALA A 229 4.32 27.12 1.95
N ILE A 230 4.65 26.04 1.23
CA ILE A 230 6.04 25.56 1.15
C ILE A 230 6.85 26.40 0.15
N ASN A 231 7.92 27.01 0.65
CA ASN A 231 8.84 27.81 -0.16
C ASN A 231 9.40 27.00 -1.35
N GLY A 232 9.29 27.58 -2.55
CA GLY A 232 9.78 26.98 -3.78
C GLY A 232 8.89 25.89 -4.37
N ALA A 233 7.76 25.53 -3.74
CA ALA A 233 6.83 24.54 -4.28
C ALA A 233 6.28 24.96 -5.65
N ILE A 234 5.70 26.17 -5.75
CA ILE A 234 5.13 26.69 -7.00
C ILE A 234 6.22 26.86 -8.08
N LEU A 235 7.39 27.40 -7.71
CA LEU A 235 8.52 27.54 -8.64
C LEU A 235 8.88 26.18 -9.27
N MET A 236 9.02 25.13 -8.45
CA MET A 236 9.39 23.82 -8.96
C MET A 236 8.27 23.18 -9.78
N LEU A 237 7.02 23.34 -9.38
CA LEU A 237 5.88 22.84 -10.16
C LEU A 237 5.77 23.53 -11.52
N VAL A 238 5.93 24.86 -11.59
CA VAL A 238 5.95 25.61 -12.85
C VAL A 238 7.13 25.18 -13.72
N LYS A 239 8.30 24.99 -13.13
CA LYS A 239 9.49 24.47 -13.84
C LYS A 239 9.24 23.08 -14.41
N THR A 240 8.66 22.16 -13.63
CA THR A 240 8.32 20.81 -14.08
C THR A 240 7.24 20.84 -15.16
N ALA A 241 6.22 21.68 -15.04
CA ALA A 241 5.17 21.85 -16.05
C ALA A 241 5.69 22.46 -17.38
N SER A 242 6.78 23.23 -17.33
CA SER A 242 7.39 23.85 -18.52
C SER A 242 8.55 23.03 -19.10
N SER A 243 8.86 21.88 -18.50
CA SER A 243 10.02 21.07 -18.82
C SER A 243 9.79 20.24 -20.08
N HIS A 244 10.72 20.31 -21.01
CA HIS A 244 10.69 19.50 -22.24
C HIS A 244 11.47 18.18 -22.09
N SER A 245 12.24 18.03 -21.00
CA SER A 245 13.06 16.85 -20.70
C SER A 245 12.39 15.87 -19.73
N ASP A 246 11.32 16.30 -19.05
CA ASP A 246 10.58 15.45 -18.13
C ASP A 246 9.54 14.61 -18.88
N ASN A 247 9.09 13.54 -18.23
CA ASN A 247 8.03 12.67 -18.74
C ASN A 247 6.72 13.45 -18.92
N VAL A 248 6.05 13.27 -20.07
CA VAL A 248 4.78 13.94 -20.41
C VAL A 248 3.73 13.79 -19.31
N ILE A 249 3.63 12.61 -18.69
CA ILE A 249 2.67 12.36 -17.61
C ILE A 249 3.00 13.22 -16.38
N THR A 250 4.28 13.39 -16.08
CA THR A 250 4.74 14.20 -14.94
C THR A 250 4.49 15.69 -15.18
N VAL A 251 4.69 16.15 -16.41
CA VAL A 251 4.34 17.51 -16.86
C VAL A 251 2.84 17.76 -16.67
N GLN A 252 1.99 16.86 -17.19
CA GLN A 252 0.53 16.95 -17.06
C GLN A 252 0.07 16.95 -15.60
N LYS A 253 0.68 16.12 -14.75
CA LYS A 253 0.37 16.10 -13.30
C LYS A 253 0.78 17.40 -12.63
N ALA A 254 1.94 17.98 -12.99
CA ALA A 254 2.38 19.26 -12.46
C ALA A 254 1.42 20.39 -12.86
N ASP A 255 0.94 20.39 -14.10
CA ASP A 255 -0.12 21.30 -14.55
C ASP A 255 -1.40 21.13 -13.74
N GLN A 256 -1.87 19.89 -13.55
CA GLN A 256 -3.07 19.62 -12.77
C GLN A 256 -2.95 20.07 -11.31
N ILE A 257 -1.76 19.92 -10.70
CA ILE A 257 -1.51 20.46 -9.36
C ILE A 257 -1.70 21.97 -9.39
N LEU A 258 -1.04 22.68 -10.31
CA LEU A 258 -1.12 24.13 -10.41
C LEU A 258 -2.57 24.60 -10.60
N ASP A 259 -3.34 23.91 -11.45
CA ASP A 259 -4.76 24.19 -11.64
C ASP A 259 -5.58 24.02 -10.34
N ASN A 260 -5.31 22.96 -9.56
CA ASN A 260 -5.97 22.75 -8.27
C ASN A 260 -5.61 23.83 -7.23
N LEU A 261 -4.40 24.40 -7.33
CA LEU A 261 -3.95 25.48 -6.46
C LEU A 261 -4.57 26.84 -6.84
N GLU A 262 -5.16 27.02 -8.04
CA GLU A 262 -5.74 28.29 -8.50
C GLU A 262 -6.90 28.81 -7.62
N SER A 263 -7.42 28.00 -6.69
CA SER A 263 -8.43 28.44 -5.72
C SER A 263 -7.93 29.52 -4.75
N CYS A 264 -6.61 29.63 -4.53
CA CYS A 264 -6.00 30.55 -3.57
C CYS A 264 -5.38 31.79 -4.24
N ASP A 265 -5.75 33.01 -3.82
CA ASP A 265 -5.19 34.25 -4.40
C ASP A 265 -3.67 34.32 -4.28
N LYS A 266 -3.12 33.87 -3.15
CA LYS A 266 -1.68 33.85 -2.91
C LYS A 266 -0.96 32.95 -3.92
N SER A 267 -1.56 31.82 -4.28
CA SER A 267 -0.97 30.89 -5.24
C SER A 267 -0.94 31.50 -6.64
N VAL A 268 -2.00 32.20 -7.05
CA VAL A 268 -2.10 32.86 -8.36
C VAL A 268 -1.06 33.96 -8.51
N HIS A 269 -0.85 34.77 -7.46
CA HIS A 269 0.21 35.78 -7.46
C HIS A 269 1.60 35.13 -7.59
N GLN A 270 1.87 34.09 -6.80
CA GLN A 270 3.13 33.35 -6.88
C GLN A 270 3.32 32.68 -8.25
N MET A 271 2.26 32.14 -8.87
CA MET A 271 2.33 31.57 -10.22
C MET A 271 2.69 32.63 -11.27
N ALA A 272 2.10 33.83 -11.16
CA ALA A 272 2.40 34.94 -12.04
C ALA A 272 3.86 35.41 -11.91
N GLU A 273 4.38 35.50 -10.68
CA GLU A 273 5.80 35.79 -10.41
C GLU A 273 6.74 34.75 -11.04
N ASN A 274 6.28 33.50 -11.19
CA ASN A 274 7.02 32.41 -11.81
C ASN A 274 6.73 32.24 -13.31
N GLY A 275 6.01 33.18 -13.94
CA GLY A 275 5.78 33.22 -15.39
C GLY A 275 4.50 32.53 -15.89
N ARG A 276 3.71 31.90 -15.02
CA ARG A 276 2.39 31.33 -15.37
C ARG A 276 1.30 32.39 -15.16
N LEU A 277 1.08 33.24 -16.17
CA LEU A 277 0.16 34.39 -16.10
C LEU A 277 -1.32 34.04 -16.35
N HIS A 278 -1.59 32.89 -16.98
CA HIS A 278 -2.95 32.51 -17.38
C HIS A 278 -3.97 32.51 -16.22
N PRO A 279 -3.67 31.98 -15.02
CA PRO A 279 -4.61 32.01 -13.89
C PRO A 279 -4.95 33.43 -13.43
N LEU A 280 -3.96 34.34 -13.45
CA LEU A 280 -4.15 35.74 -13.08
C LEU A 280 -5.03 36.47 -14.10
N LEU A 281 -4.79 36.24 -15.40
CA LEU A 281 -5.58 36.86 -16.46
C LEU A 281 -7.05 36.43 -16.42
N ARG A 282 -7.33 35.15 -16.14
CA ARG A 282 -8.71 34.65 -16.02
C ARG A 282 -9.49 35.40 -14.94
N ARG A 283 -8.88 35.61 -13.76
CA ARG A 283 -9.49 36.30 -12.62
C ARG A 283 -9.66 37.81 -12.78
N LEU A 284 -8.97 38.44 -13.73
CA LEU A 284 -9.13 39.87 -14.05
C LEU A 284 -10.24 40.12 -15.08
N VAL A 285 -10.71 39.08 -15.76
CA VAL A 285 -11.76 39.14 -16.79
C VAL A 285 -13.14 38.79 -16.23
N GLU A 286 -13.20 38.08 -15.10
CA GLU A 286 -14.42 37.79 -14.32
C GLU A 286 -14.75 38.92 -13.33
#